data_AF-F2WZK8-F1
#
_entry.id   AF-F2WZK8-F1
#
_cell.length_a   1.000
_cell.length_b   1.000
_cell.length_c   1.000
_cell.angle_alpha   90.00
_cell.angle_beta   90.00
_cell.angle_gamma   90.00
#
_symmetry.space_group_name_H-M   'P 1'
#
loop_
_entity.id
_entity.type
_entity.pdbx_description
1 polymer ?
#
loop_
_entity_poly.entity_id
_entity_poly.type
_entity_poly.pdbx_seq_one_letter_code
_entity_poly.pdbx_strand_id
1 'polypeptide(L)'
;IAPIVLRKCAPELAPVLTRLFRYSYSVGVVPSSWKTALVHPIPKKGDRSDPSNYRPIAITSLFSKIMESIINCQLLRYLEDHQIISDRQYGFRRGRSAGDLLTYPTHRWAEAVESKGEALAVSLDVAKAFDRVWHKALLSKLSSYGLPEKLCDWITSFLTDRSIKVVVDGECSSLKSINA
;
A
#
# COMPACT_ATOMS: atom_id res chain seq x y z
N ILE A 1 -6.18 -14.48 14.95
CA ILE A 1 -5.11 -15.50 14.72
C ILE A 1 -3.77 -14.78 14.82
N ALA A 2 -2.90 -15.23 15.73
CA ALA A 2 -1.57 -14.64 15.86
C ALA A 2 -0.69 -15.00 14.64
N PRO A 3 0.22 -14.11 14.18
CA PRO A 3 1.10 -14.40 13.05
C PRO A 3 1.90 -15.70 13.20
N ILE A 4 2.28 -16.05 14.45
CA ILE A 4 3.01 -17.28 14.75
C ILE A 4 2.23 -18.55 14.38
N VAL A 5 0.90 -18.54 14.48
CA VAL A 5 0.06 -19.67 14.12
C VAL A 5 0.10 -19.89 12.60
N LEU A 6 0.00 -18.81 11.82
CA LEU A 6 0.10 -18.89 10.36
C LEU A 6 1.45 -19.42 9.91
N ARG A 7 2.54 -19.03 10.60
CA ARG A 7 3.89 -19.48 10.26
C ARG A 7 4.14 -20.92 10.66
N LYS A 8 3.69 -21.34 11.85
CA LYS A 8 3.93 -22.70 12.36
C LYS A 8 3.03 -23.75 11.69
N CYS A 9 1.80 -23.39 11.36
CA CYS A 9 0.83 -24.27 10.70
C CYS A 9 0.72 -23.97 9.19
N ALA A 10 1.79 -23.44 8.59
CA ALA A 10 1.78 -23.06 7.17
C ALA A 10 1.50 -24.27 6.24
N PRO A 11 2.08 -25.47 6.45
CA PRO A 11 1.81 -26.63 5.59
C PRO A 11 0.33 -27.02 5.54
N GLU A 12 -0.36 -26.93 6.68
CA GLU A 12 -1.76 -27.32 6.82
C GLU A 12 -2.72 -26.21 6.36
N LEU A 13 -2.37 -24.95 6.63
CA LEU A 13 -3.21 -23.81 6.29
C LEU A 13 -3.07 -23.40 4.82
N ALA A 14 -1.90 -23.57 4.20
CA ALA A 14 -1.66 -23.11 2.83
C ALA A 14 -2.66 -23.70 1.80
N PRO A 15 -3.01 -25.00 1.80
CA PRO A 15 -4.02 -25.53 0.87
C PRO A 15 -5.42 -24.93 1.08
N VAL A 16 -5.81 -24.67 2.33
CA VAL A 16 -7.10 -24.07 2.67
C VAL A 16 -7.14 -22.59 2.25
N LEU A 17 -6.11 -21.84 2.61
CA LEU A 17 -5.97 -20.43 2.25
C LEU A 17 -5.86 -20.25 0.74
N THR A 18 -5.16 -21.15 0.03
CA THR A 18 -5.08 -21.12 -1.43
C THR A 18 -6.46 -21.25 -2.06
N ARG A 19 -7.30 -22.17 -1.59
CA ARG A 19 -8.68 -22.31 -2.09
C ARG A 19 -9.50 -21.06 -1.81
N LEU A 20 -9.39 -20.50 -0.60
CA LEU A 20 -10.09 -19.28 -0.20
C LEU A 20 -9.67 -18.06 -1.05
N PHE A 21 -8.36 -17.88 -1.26
CA PHE A 21 -7.80 -16.80 -2.06
C PHE A 21 -8.15 -16.91 -3.53
N ARG A 22 -8.08 -18.12 -4.11
CA ARG A 22 -8.53 -18.37 -5.48
C ARG A 22 -10.01 -18.07 -5.64
N TYR A 23 -10.84 -18.49 -4.69
CA TYR A 23 -12.26 -18.20 -4.72
C TYR A 23 -12.52 -16.70 -4.68
N SER A 24 -11.98 -15.99 -3.68
CA SER A 24 -12.08 -14.53 -3.54
C SER A 24 -11.64 -13.79 -4.81
N TYR A 25 -10.52 -14.19 -5.40
CA TYR A 25 -10.03 -13.62 -6.66
C TYR A 25 -10.97 -13.92 -7.84
N SER A 26 -11.42 -15.16 -7.99
CA SER A 26 -12.27 -15.57 -9.12
C SER A 26 -13.61 -14.83 -9.15
N VAL A 27 -14.18 -14.56 -7.99
CA VAL A 27 -15.43 -13.78 -7.86
C VAL A 27 -15.18 -12.27 -7.84
N GLY A 28 -13.93 -11.82 -7.69
CA GLY A 28 -13.57 -10.39 -7.61
C GLY A 28 -13.99 -9.73 -6.30
N VAL A 29 -14.19 -10.49 -5.21
CA VAL A 29 -14.74 -9.97 -3.95
C VAL A 29 -13.80 -10.22 -2.78
N VAL A 30 -13.53 -9.16 -2.02
CA VAL A 30 -12.83 -9.23 -0.73
C VAL A 30 -13.84 -9.50 0.40
N PRO A 31 -13.64 -10.55 1.23
CA PRO A 31 -14.49 -10.81 2.38
C PRO A 31 -14.61 -9.59 3.31
N SER A 32 -15.82 -9.31 3.81
CA SER A 32 -16.09 -8.18 4.70
C SER A 32 -15.22 -8.18 5.96
N SER A 33 -14.95 -9.37 6.51
CA SER A 33 -14.06 -9.54 7.68
C SER A 33 -12.60 -9.11 7.41
N TRP A 34 -12.21 -8.97 6.14
CA TRP A 34 -10.87 -8.50 5.75
C TRP A 34 -10.84 -6.98 5.56
N LYS A 35 -12.01 -6.36 5.36
CA LYS A 35 -12.17 -4.92 5.12
C LYS A 35 -12.27 -4.08 6.39
N THR A 36 -12.33 -4.72 7.57
CA THR A 36 -12.26 -4.02 8.86
C THR A 36 -10.82 -3.89 9.33
N ALA A 37 -10.41 -2.66 9.66
CA ALA A 37 -9.11 -2.37 10.24
C ALA A 37 -9.20 -1.91 11.71
N LEU A 38 -8.25 -2.34 12.53
CA LEU A 38 -8.07 -1.84 13.89
C LEU A 38 -7.04 -0.71 13.87
N VAL A 39 -7.47 0.49 14.19
CA VAL A 39 -6.65 1.70 14.17
C VAL A 39 -6.03 1.91 15.55
N HIS A 40 -4.72 1.81 15.64
CA HIS A 40 -3.95 2.10 16.84
C HIS A 40 -3.29 3.48 16.69
N PRO A 41 -3.67 4.48 17.51
CA PRO A 41 -3.04 5.79 17.49
C PRO A 41 -1.67 5.72 18.16
N ILE A 42 -0.60 6.01 17.42
CA ILE A 42 0.76 6.08 17.93
C ILE A 42 1.15 7.55 18.15
N PRO A 43 1.59 7.96 19.36
CA PRO A 43 1.97 9.34 19.63
C PRO A 43 3.17 9.77 18.79
N LYS A 44 3.09 10.96 18.19
CA LYS A 44 4.24 11.72 17.66
C LYS A 44 4.80 12.63 18.77
N LYS A 45 5.77 13.46 18.42
CA LYS A 45 6.18 14.60 19.25
C LYS A 45 5.04 15.62 19.32
N GLY A 46 4.91 16.31 20.46
CA GLY A 46 3.89 17.34 20.68
C GLY A 46 3.00 17.03 21.88
N ASP A 47 1.93 17.81 22.00
CA ASP A 47 0.92 17.64 23.04
C ASP A 47 0.11 16.35 22.80
N ARG A 48 0.00 15.52 23.84
CA ARG A 48 -0.76 14.27 23.83
C ARG A 48 -2.27 14.48 23.89
N SER A 49 -2.71 15.68 24.28
CA SER A 49 -4.14 16.04 24.28
C SER A 49 -4.67 16.31 22.87
N ASP A 50 -3.80 16.63 21.92
CA ASP A 50 -4.16 16.91 20.53
C ASP A 50 -4.15 15.62 19.68
N PRO A 51 -5.32 15.17 19.15
CA PRO A 51 -5.40 14.00 18.28
C PRO A 51 -4.56 14.11 17.00
N SER A 52 -4.26 15.33 16.53
CA SER A 52 -3.44 15.57 15.33
C SER A 52 -1.98 15.13 15.51
N ASN A 53 -1.53 15.06 16.76
CA ASN A 53 -0.21 14.57 17.14
C ASN A 53 -0.12 13.04 17.19
N TYR A 54 -1.12 12.30 16.71
CA TYR A 54 -1.05 10.84 16.59
C TYR A 54 -0.92 10.39 15.13
N ARG A 55 -0.26 9.24 14.93
CA ARG A 55 -0.26 8.49 13.69
C ARG A 55 -1.28 7.35 13.81
N PRO A 56 -2.37 7.35 13.04
CA PRO A 56 -3.27 6.21 13.02
C PRO A 56 -2.60 5.06 12.24
N ILE A 57 -2.29 3.95 12.91
CA ILE A 57 -1.84 2.72 12.24
C ILE A 57 -3.03 1.78 12.08
N ALA A 58 -3.45 1.57 10.83
CA ALA A 58 -4.51 0.63 10.49
C ALA A 58 -3.96 -0.80 10.38
N ILE A 59 -4.34 -1.67 11.31
CA ILE A 59 -4.03 -3.09 11.30
C ILE A 59 -5.21 -3.83 10.64
N THR A 60 -4.99 -4.29 9.41
CA THR A 60 -5.94 -5.13 8.67
C THR A 60 -5.80 -6.62 9.03
N SER A 61 -6.80 -7.40 8.61
CA SER A 61 -6.78 -8.87 8.71
C SER A 61 -5.48 -9.47 8.16
N LEU A 62 -4.91 -10.45 8.86
CA LEU A 62 -3.71 -11.15 8.39
C LEU A 62 -3.94 -11.83 7.04
N PHE A 63 -5.14 -12.37 6.82
CA PHE A 63 -5.49 -12.99 5.54
C PHE A 63 -5.55 -11.97 4.41
N SER A 64 -6.05 -10.75 4.69
CA SER A 64 -5.99 -9.63 3.76
C SER A 64 -4.54 -9.33 3.38
N LYS A 65 -3.66 -9.17 4.37
CA LYS A 65 -2.24 -8.86 4.13
C LYS A 65 -1.52 -9.90 3.29
N ILE A 66 -1.81 -11.18 3.51
CA ILE A 66 -1.23 -12.27 2.71
C ILE A 66 -1.72 -12.17 1.26
N MET A 67 -3.03 -11.97 1.05
CA MET A 67 -3.59 -11.84 -0.30
C MET A 67 -3.08 -10.58 -1.01
N GLU A 68 -3.01 -9.44 -0.30
CA GLU A 68 -2.42 -8.19 -0.78
C GLU A 68 -0.97 -8.41 -1.22
N SER A 69 -0.18 -9.17 -0.45
CA SER A 69 1.21 -9.49 -0.81
C SER A 69 1.30 -10.32 -2.08
N ILE A 70 0.41 -11.32 -2.27
CA ILE A 70 0.36 -12.14 -3.48
C ILE A 70 -0.02 -11.27 -4.69
N ILE A 71 -1.07 -10.47 -4.57
CA ILE A 71 -1.53 -9.57 -5.63
C ILE A 71 -0.45 -8.54 -5.98
N ASN A 72 0.16 -7.90 -4.98
CA ASN A 72 1.20 -6.89 -5.19
C ASN A 72 2.41 -7.46 -5.93
N CYS A 73 2.82 -8.69 -5.61
CA CYS A 73 3.91 -9.36 -6.31
C CYS A 73 3.58 -9.55 -7.81
N GLN A 74 2.36 -9.99 -8.12
CA GLN A 74 1.91 -10.18 -9.51
C GLN A 74 1.74 -8.85 -10.25
N LEU A 75 1.15 -7.85 -9.59
CA LEU A 75 0.92 -6.53 -10.13
C LEU A 75 2.24 -5.83 -10.46
N LEU A 76 3.19 -5.79 -9.52
CA LEU A 76 4.49 -5.17 -9.77
C LEU A 76 5.22 -5.84 -10.94
N ARG A 77 5.22 -7.17 -11.00
CA ARG A 77 5.79 -7.89 -12.14
C ARG A 77 5.17 -7.47 -13.46
N TYR A 78 3.83 -7.43 -13.54
CA TYR A 78 3.13 -6.97 -14.74
C TYR A 78 3.52 -5.54 -15.13
N LEU A 79 3.56 -4.62 -14.16
CA LEU A 79 3.90 -3.21 -14.40
C LEU A 79 5.35 -3.03 -14.89
N GLU A 80 6.27 -3.88 -14.43
CA GLU A 80 7.68 -3.87 -14.86
C GLU A 80 7.84 -4.51 -16.25
N ASP A 81 7.23 -5.67 -16.49
CA ASP A 81 7.31 -6.39 -17.77
C ASP A 81 6.75 -5.55 -18.93
N HIS A 82 5.75 -4.70 -18.66
CA HIS A 82 5.14 -3.80 -19.65
C HIS A 82 5.69 -2.37 -19.61
N GLN A 83 6.75 -2.11 -18.83
CA GLN A 83 7.39 -0.79 -18.71
C GLN A 83 6.40 0.36 -18.38
N ILE A 84 5.36 0.07 -17.60
CA ILE A 84 4.32 1.05 -17.23
C ILE A 84 4.87 2.07 -16.23
N ILE A 85 5.77 1.64 -15.35
CA ILE A 85 6.42 2.51 -14.35
C ILE A 85 7.72 3.07 -14.93
N SER A 86 7.91 4.38 -14.79
CA SER A 86 9.14 5.05 -15.21
C SER A 86 10.38 4.44 -14.57
N ASP A 87 11.47 4.35 -15.35
CA ASP A 87 12.78 3.99 -14.85
C ASP A 87 13.41 5.03 -13.93
N ARG A 88 12.81 6.20 -13.78
CA ARG A 88 13.22 7.19 -12.75
C ARG A 88 12.42 7.07 -11.45
N GLN A 89 11.52 6.10 -11.33
CA GLN A 89 10.86 5.78 -10.06
C GLN A 89 11.74 4.83 -9.24
N TYR A 90 12.23 5.28 -8.09
CA TYR A 90 13.08 4.49 -7.20
C TYR A 90 12.30 3.95 -5.99
N GLY A 91 11.30 4.69 -5.52
CA GLY A 91 10.46 4.28 -4.41
C GLY A 91 9.59 3.05 -4.76
N PHE A 92 9.45 2.15 -3.80
CA PHE A 92 8.60 0.95 -3.87
C PHE A 92 8.92 -0.01 -5.03
N ARG A 93 10.14 0.05 -5.59
CA ARG A 93 10.62 -0.87 -6.62
C ARG A 93 11.67 -1.83 -6.07
N ARG A 94 11.66 -3.07 -6.55
CA ARG A 94 12.66 -4.07 -6.17
C ARG A 94 14.02 -3.70 -6.76
N GLY A 95 15.09 -3.85 -5.98
CA GLY A 95 16.46 -3.59 -6.44
C GLY A 95 16.78 -2.11 -6.66
N ARG A 96 15.97 -1.19 -6.11
CA ARG A 96 16.22 0.26 -6.16
C ARG A 96 16.19 0.83 -4.75
N SER A 97 17.07 1.79 -4.52
CA SER A 97 17.28 2.43 -3.22
C SER A 97 17.30 3.95 -3.35
N ALA A 98 17.24 4.63 -2.20
CA ALA A 98 17.48 6.07 -2.16
C ALA A 98 18.92 6.42 -2.58
N GLY A 99 19.89 5.52 -2.36
CA GLY A 99 21.27 5.69 -2.81
C GLY A 99 21.36 5.76 -4.32
N ASP A 100 20.68 4.83 -5.02
CA ASP A 100 20.64 4.82 -6.49
C ASP A 100 20.03 6.12 -7.02
N LEU A 101 18.95 6.61 -6.41
CA LEU A 101 18.36 7.90 -6.76
C LEU A 101 19.35 9.04 -6.61
N LEU A 102 20.13 9.08 -5.52
CA LEU A 102 21.08 10.16 -5.22
C LEU A 102 22.26 10.23 -6.19
N THR A 103 22.62 9.12 -6.86
CA THR A 103 23.70 9.13 -7.85
C THR A 103 23.43 10.14 -8.98
N TYR A 104 22.18 10.24 -9.43
CA TYR A 104 21.79 11.12 -10.52
C TYR A 104 21.95 12.63 -10.20
N PRO A 105 21.31 13.19 -9.14
CA PRO A 105 21.50 14.60 -8.80
C PRO A 105 22.95 14.90 -8.40
N THR A 106 23.64 14.00 -7.69
CA THR A 106 25.05 14.21 -7.33
C THR A 106 25.93 14.31 -8.58
N HIS A 107 25.72 13.45 -9.58
CA HIS A 107 26.43 13.54 -10.85
C HIS A 107 26.14 14.85 -11.59
N ARG A 108 24.85 15.25 -11.69
CA ARG A 108 24.45 16.51 -12.34
C ARG A 108 25.04 17.74 -11.66
N TRP A 109 25.17 17.72 -10.33
CA TRP A 109 25.81 18.80 -9.58
C TRP A 109 27.32 18.83 -9.80
N ALA A 110 27.98 17.67 -9.84
CA ALA A 110 29.41 17.58 -10.13
C ALA A 110 29.75 18.12 -11.53
N GLU A 111 28.98 17.75 -12.56
CA GLU A 111 29.14 18.26 -13.92
C GLU A 111 29.02 19.79 -13.98
N ALA A 112 28.03 20.36 -13.29
CA ALA A 112 27.83 21.80 -13.27
C ALA A 112 29.00 22.54 -12.59
N VAL A 113 29.56 21.97 -11.51
CA VAL A 113 30.75 22.54 -10.85
C VAL A 113 31.95 22.51 -11.79
N GLU A 114 32.19 21.39 -12.48
CA GLU A 114 33.31 21.23 -13.40
C GLU A 114 33.21 22.18 -14.60
N SER A 115 32.00 22.34 -15.15
CA SER A 115 31.75 23.24 -16.27
C SER A 115 31.63 24.71 -15.87
N LYS A 116 31.80 25.06 -14.58
CA LYS A 116 31.52 26.40 -14.02
C LYS A 116 30.10 26.90 -14.36
N GLY A 117 29.15 25.98 -14.47
CA GLY A 117 27.74 26.26 -14.71
C GLY A 117 26.93 26.29 -13.42
N GLU A 118 25.62 26.26 -13.57
CA GLU A 118 24.66 26.23 -12.47
C GLU A 118 23.78 24.98 -12.54
N ALA A 119 23.44 24.43 -11.37
CA ALA A 119 22.46 23.35 -11.26
C ALA A 119 21.44 23.70 -10.19
N LEU A 120 20.16 23.54 -10.53
CA LEU A 120 19.02 23.84 -9.67
C LEU A 120 18.21 22.57 -9.44
N ALA A 121 17.73 22.37 -8.21
CA ALA A 121 16.87 21.26 -7.85
C ALA A 121 15.53 21.80 -7.31
N VAL A 122 14.43 21.21 -7.79
CA VAL A 122 13.08 21.49 -7.30
C VAL A 122 12.56 20.23 -6.62
N SER A 123 12.34 20.30 -5.31
CA SER A 123 11.74 19.23 -4.52
C SER A 123 10.24 19.45 -4.37
N LEU A 124 9.45 18.45 -4.73
CA LEU A 124 7.99 18.46 -4.58
C LEU A 124 7.59 17.37 -3.58
N ASP A 125 6.65 17.68 -2.69
CA ASP A 125 6.07 16.73 -1.74
C ASP A 125 4.53 16.78 -1.81
N VAL A 126 3.90 15.60 -1.71
CA VAL A 126 2.44 15.47 -1.78
C VAL A 126 1.89 15.27 -0.37
N ALA A 127 1.26 16.33 0.17
CA ALA A 127 0.64 16.28 1.48
C ALA A 127 -0.45 15.20 1.55
N LYS A 128 -0.31 14.26 2.50
CA LYS A 128 -1.25 13.14 2.73
C LYS A 128 -1.45 12.27 1.49
N ALA A 129 -0.37 11.90 0.80
CA ALA A 129 -0.40 11.17 -0.46
C ALA A 129 -1.28 9.90 -0.46
N PHE A 130 -1.26 9.11 0.62
CA PHE A 130 -2.07 7.90 0.74
C PHE A 130 -3.55 8.19 1.06
N ASP A 131 -3.83 9.20 1.88
CA ASP A 131 -5.20 9.54 2.30
C ASP A 131 -5.98 10.30 1.22
N ARG A 132 -5.28 10.86 0.21
CA ARG A 132 -5.87 11.70 -0.84
C ARG A 132 -5.92 11.04 -2.21
N VAL A 133 -5.75 9.72 -2.28
CA VAL A 133 -5.83 8.98 -3.54
C VAL A 133 -7.25 9.06 -4.10
N TRP A 134 -7.38 9.56 -5.33
CA TRP A 134 -8.68 9.59 -6.01
C TRP A 134 -9.02 8.21 -6.56
N HIS A 135 -9.78 7.42 -5.80
CA HIS A 135 -10.05 6.01 -6.10
C HIS A 135 -10.67 5.79 -7.49
N LYS A 136 -11.58 6.66 -7.95
CA LYS A 136 -12.17 6.55 -9.29
C LYS A 136 -11.11 6.64 -10.40
N ALA A 137 -10.17 7.58 -10.29
CA ALA A 137 -9.08 7.71 -11.24
C ALA A 137 -8.08 6.55 -11.15
N LEU A 138 -7.80 6.05 -9.94
CA LEU A 138 -6.98 4.85 -9.75
C LEU A 138 -7.58 3.64 -10.48
N LEU A 139 -8.86 3.35 -10.26
CA LEU A 139 -9.54 2.19 -10.87
C LEU A 139 -9.61 2.31 -12.40
N SER A 140 -9.85 3.52 -12.91
CA SER A 140 -9.80 3.80 -14.35
C SER A 140 -8.40 3.54 -14.94
N LYS A 141 -7.34 3.98 -14.24
CA LYS A 141 -5.95 3.73 -14.65
C LYS A 141 -5.62 2.24 -14.71
N LEU A 142 -6.03 1.46 -13.71
CA LEU A 142 -5.78 0.01 -13.68
C LEU A 142 -6.31 -0.66 -14.95
N SER A 143 -7.54 -0.32 -15.34
CA SER A 143 -8.17 -0.85 -16.55
C SER A 143 -7.46 -0.35 -17.82
N SER A 144 -7.07 0.93 -17.87
CA SER A 144 -6.35 1.52 -19.01
C SER A 144 -4.96 0.92 -19.25
N TYR A 145 -4.34 0.34 -18.22
CA TYR A 145 -3.05 -0.35 -18.29
C TYR A 145 -3.15 -1.81 -18.75
N GLY A 146 -4.36 -2.27 -19.12
CA GLY A 146 -4.59 -3.62 -19.61
C GLY A 146 -4.57 -4.70 -18.51
N LEU A 147 -4.73 -4.32 -17.24
CA LEU A 147 -4.79 -5.29 -16.16
C LEU A 147 -6.04 -6.19 -16.28
N PRO A 148 -5.96 -7.45 -15.83
CA PRO A 148 -7.11 -8.36 -15.88
C PRO A 148 -8.34 -7.79 -15.16
N GLU A 149 -9.52 -7.91 -15.77
CA GLU A 149 -10.78 -7.41 -15.20
C GLU A 149 -11.01 -7.93 -13.77
N LYS A 150 -10.76 -9.22 -13.51
CA LYS A 150 -10.88 -9.80 -12.16
C LYS A 150 -9.95 -9.19 -11.13
N LEU A 151 -8.76 -8.74 -11.53
CA LEU A 151 -7.88 -8.00 -10.63
C LEU A 151 -8.45 -6.61 -10.33
N CYS A 152 -8.96 -5.92 -11.35
CA CYS A 152 -9.62 -4.62 -11.19
C CYS A 152 -10.86 -4.72 -10.28
N ASP A 153 -11.69 -5.75 -10.46
CA ASP A 153 -12.85 -6.04 -9.60
C ASP A 153 -12.42 -6.27 -8.16
N TRP A 154 -11.39 -7.11 -7.96
CA TRP A 154 -10.89 -7.42 -6.62
C TRP A 154 -10.32 -6.17 -5.93
N ILE A 155 -9.55 -5.33 -6.63
CA ILE A 155 -9.02 -4.07 -6.09
C ILE A 155 -10.16 -3.09 -5.80
N THR A 156 -11.16 -3.03 -6.66
CA THR A 156 -12.38 -2.23 -6.42
C THR A 156 -13.05 -2.69 -5.12
N SER A 157 -13.29 -3.98 -4.97
CA SER A 157 -13.84 -4.55 -3.75
C SER A 157 -12.95 -4.27 -2.53
N PHE A 158 -11.62 -4.34 -2.67
CA PHE A 158 -10.70 -4.02 -1.59
C PHE A 158 -10.83 -2.58 -1.10
N LEU A 159 -11.10 -1.64 -2.00
CA LEU A 159 -11.18 -0.21 -1.69
C LEU A 159 -12.57 0.22 -1.20
N THR A 160 -13.64 -0.52 -1.52
CA THR A 160 -15.02 -0.19 -1.13
C THR A 160 -15.46 -0.84 0.17
N ASP A 161 -16.46 -0.24 0.82
CA ASP A 161 -17.16 -0.76 2.01
C ASP A 161 -16.20 -1.10 3.17
N ARG A 162 -15.19 -0.26 3.35
CA ARG A 162 -14.21 -0.43 4.42
C ARG A 162 -14.74 0.12 5.73
N SER A 163 -14.26 -0.46 6.81
CA SER A 163 -14.64 -0.05 8.16
C SER A 163 -13.44 -0.04 9.09
N ILE A 164 -13.51 0.77 10.14
CA ILE A 164 -12.48 0.87 11.16
C ILE A 164 -13.06 0.79 12.56
N LYS A 165 -12.22 0.35 13.51
CA LYS A 165 -12.40 0.55 14.94
C LYS A 165 -11.13 1.14 15.51
N VAL A 166 -11.23 2.11 16.40
CA VAL A 166 -10.07 2.67 17.10
C VAL A 166 -9.84 1.83 18.36
N VAL A 167 -8.58 1.49 18.63
CA VAL A 167 -8.19 0.71 19.80
C VAL A 167 -7.26 1.54 20.67
N VAL A 168 -7.65 1.81 21.90
CA VAL A 168 -6.88 2.54 22.92
C VAL A 168 -6.90 1.73 24.20
N ASP A 169 -5.71 1.43 24.74
CA ASP A 169 -5.55 0.69 26.01
C ASP A 169 -6.33 -0.64 26.08
N GLY A 170 -6.48 -1.31 24.94
CA GLY A 170 -7.20 -2.59 24.82
C GLY A 170 -8.69 -2.46 24.53
N GLU A 171 -9.27 -1.26 24.69
CA GLU A 171 -10.68 -0.99 24.44
C GLU A 171 -10.93 -0.61 22.98
N CYS A 172 -12.04 -1.11 22.43
CA CYS A 172 -12.42 -0.89 21.03
C CYS A 172 -13.58 0.11 20.92
N SER A 173 -13.46 1.07 20.02
CA SER A 173 -14.58 1.93 19.64
C SER A 173 -15.69 1.15 18.91
N SER A 174 -16.84 1.80 18.74
CA SER A 174 -17.85 1.35 17.79
C SER A 174 -17.28 1.25 16.36
N LEU A 175 -17.89 0.39 15.54
CA LEU A 175 -17.52 0.22 14.14
C LEU A 175 -17.92 1.48 13.36
N LYS A 176 -16.98 2.06 12.62
CA LYS A 176 -17.24 3.19 11.74
C LYS A 176 -16.92 2.82 10.29
N SER A 177 -17.90 2.95 9.40
CA SER A 177 -17.66 2.86 7.96
C SER A 177 -16.82 4.04 7.52
N ILE A 178 -15.82 3.77 6.67
CA ILE A 178 -15.02 4.79 6.03
C ILE A 178 -15.42 4.84 4.55
N ASN A 179 -15.79 6.03 4.10
CA ASN A 179 -15.95 6.28 2.68
C ASN A 179 -14.55 6.54 2.12
N ALA A 180 -14.10 5.67 1.24
CA ALA A 180 -12.94 5.88 0.39
C ALA A 180 -13.35 6.79 -0.79
#